data_AF-A0A2V3JLX2-F1
#
_entry.id   AF-A0A2V3JLX2-F1
#
_cell.length_a   1.000
_cell.length_b   1.000
_cell.length_c   1.000
_cell.angle_alpha   90.00
_cell.angle_beta   90.00
_cell.angle_gamma   90.00
#
_symmetry.space_group_name_H-M   'P 1'
#
loop_
_entity.id
_entity.type
_entity.pdbx_description
1 polymer ?
#
loop_
_entity_poly.entity_id
_entity_poly.type
_entity_poly.pdbx_seq_one_letter_code
_entity_poly.pdbx_strand_id
1 'polypeptide(L)' 'MQLGEIMVMRTLEIRKIRFLIPHDRIDYVVSRIREINKALEITVEGDEVQVAGDLHNTKMCKNILKLLWGESYG' A
#
# COMPACT_ATOMS: atom_id res chain seq x y z
N MET A 1 -1.31 -11.90 19.21
CA MET A 1 -1.63 -12.26 17.81
C MET A 1 -0.49 -11.72 16.96
N GLN A 2 0.37 -12.59 16.45
CA GLN A 2 1.47 -12.21 15.55
C GLN A 2 0.86 -11.77 14.21
N LEU A 3 1.17 -10.54 13.79
CA LEU A 3 0.81 -10.02 12.48
C LEU A 3 1.59 -10.85 11.45
N GLY A 4 0.88 -11.51 10.53
CA GLY A 4 1.49 -12.19 9.39
C GLY A 4 2.39 -11.22 8.64
N GLU A 5 3.60 -11.66 8.31
CA GLU A 5 4.63 -10.84 7.68
C GLU A 5 4.13 -10.32 6.32
N ILE A 6 3.82 -9.03 6.25
CA ILE A 6 3.46 -8.34 5.00
C ILE A 6 4.73 -8.25 4.15
N MET A 7 4.84 -9.09 3.14
CA MET A 7 5.94 -9.07 2.18
C MET A 7 5.70 -7.99 1.12
N VAL A 8 6.58 -6.98 1.05
CA VAL A 8 6.50 -5.87 0.08
C VAL A 8 7.65 -5.98 -0.92
N MET A 9 7.35 -6.39 -2.15
CA MET A 9 8.32 -6.35 -3.24
C MET A 9 8.35 -4.94 -3.87
N ARG A 10 9.49 -4.25 -3.75
CA ARG A 10 9.70 -2.91 -4.30
C ARG A 10 10.36 -3.00 -5.67
N THR A 11 9.59 -2.85 -6.74
CA THR A 11 10.16 -2.54 -8.07
C THR A 11 10.34 -1.03 -8.15
N LEU A 12 11.58 -0.54 -8.10
CA LEU A 12 11.97 0.87 -8.11
C LEU A 12 11.80 1.53 -9.51
N GLU A 13 10.67 1.30 -10.15
CA GLU A 13 10.15 2.17 -11.21
C GLU A 13 9.00 2.96 -10.57
N ILE A 14 9.20 4.27 -10.39
CA ILE A 14 8.44 5.20 -9.52
C ILE A 14 7.01 5.46 -10.02
N ARG A 15 6.26 4.39 -10.30
CA ARG A 15 4.90 4.42 -10.85
C ARG A 15 3.98 3.35 -10.29
N LYS A 16 4.52 2.29 -9.68
CA LYS A 16 3.70 1.18 -9.14
C LYS A 16 4.32 0.55 -7.90
N ILE A 17 3.52 0.30 -6.88
CA ILE A 17 3.89 -0.46 -5.68
C ILE A 17 2.88 -1.58 -5.49
N ARG A 18 3.34 -2.76 -5.05
CA ARG A 18 2.51 -3.93 -4.79
C ARG A 18 2.68 -4.38 -3.36
N PHE A 19 1.58 -4.83 -2.75
CA PHE A 19 1.53 -5.22 -1.35
C PHE A 19 0.66 -6.47 -1.21
N LEU A 20 1.14 -7.45 -0.44
CA LEU A 20 0.32 -8.58 -0.02
C LEU A 20 -0.35 -8.24 1.31
N ILE A 21 -1.67 -8.28 1.35
CA ILE A 21 -2.47 -7.81 2.48
C ILE A 21 -3.54 -8.87 2.77
N PRO A 22 -3.76 -9.23 4.06
CA PRO A 22 -4.86 -10.11 4.43
C PRO A 22 -6.21 -9.62 3.85
N HIS A 23 -6.99 -10.54 3.30
CA HIS A 23 -8.26 -10.24 2.60
C HIS A 23 -9.20 -9.33 3.41
N ASP A 24 -9.29 -9.55 4.73
CA ASP A 24 -10.13 -8.80 5.67
C ASP A 24 -9.73 -7.32 5.81
N ARG A 25 -8.50 -6.96 5.42
CA ARG A 25 -7.95 -5.61 5.52
C ARG A 25 -7.89 -4.87 4.19
N ILE A 26 -8.19 -5.53 3.07
CA ILE A 26 -8.09 -4.93 1.73
C ILE A 26 -8.99 -3.70 1.64
N ASP A 27 -10.28 -3.81 1.97
CA ASP A 27 -11.22 -2.69 1.91
C ASP A 27 -10.75 -1.49 2.75
N TYR A 28 -10.25 -1.76 3.96
CA TYR A 28 -9.70 -0.72 4.82
C TYR A 28 -8.51 -0.03 4.15
N VAL A 29 -7.55 -0.79 3.64
CA VAL A 29 -6.35 -0.25 3.00
C VAL A 29 -6.69 0.54 1.74
N VAL A 30 -7.55 0.02 0.87
CA VAL A 30 -8.00 0.69 -0.35
C VAL A 30 -8.67 2.02 -0.01
N SER A 31 -9.55 2.04 0.98
CA SER A 31 -10.22 3.25 1.45
C SER A 31 -9.21 4.31 1.91
N ARG A 32 -8.26 3.91 2.76
CA ARG A 32 -7.22 4.81 3.29
C ARG A 32 -6.28 5.34 2.21
N ILE A 33 -5.92 4.53 1.21
CA ILE A 33 -5.10 5.00 0.06
C ILE A 33 -5.89 6.03 -0.76
N ARG A 34 -7.19 5.81 -0.99
CA ARG A 34 -8.06 6.79 -1.67
C ARG A 34 -8.21 8.09 -0.88
N GLU A 35 -8.19 8.04 0.45
CA GLU A 35 -8.17 9.25 1.29
C GLU A 35 -6.85 10.02 1.15
N ILE A 36 -5.72 9.32 1.03
CA ILE A 36 -4.41 9.94 0.80
C ILE A 36 -4.38 10.62 -0.58
N ASN A 37 -4.83 9.91 -1.62
CA ASN A 37 -4.89 10.44 -2.98
C ASN A 37 -5.86 9.67 -3.86
N LYS A 38 -6.93 10.35 -4.29
CA LYS A 38 -7.95 9.82 -5.18
C LYS A 38 -7.46 9.61 -6.62
N ALA A 39 -6.35 10.22 -7.00
CA ALA A 39 -5.75 10.10 -8.33
C ALA A 39 -4.85 8.85 -8.48
N LEU A 40 -4.61 8.11 -7.39
CA LEU A 40 -3.90 6.84 -7.47
C LEU A 40 -4.84 5.75 -8.00
N GLU A 41 -4.34 4.99 -8.96
CA GLU A 41 -4.99 3.80 -9.45
C GLU A 41 -4.72 2.66 -8.47
N ILE A 42 -5.77 1.96 -8.06
CA ILE A 42 -5.68 0.84 -7.11
C ILE A 42 -6.27 -0.38 -7.79
N THR A 43 -5.47 -1.43 -7.93
CA THR A 43 -5.89 -2.74 -8.43
C THR A 43 -5.82 -3.74 -7.29
N VAL A 44 -6.83 -4.60 -7.17
CA VAL A 44 -6.88 -5.67 -6.17
C VAL A 44 -6.97 -6.99 -6.90
N GLU A 45 -6.02 -7.89 -6.65
CA GLU A 45 -5.95 -9.23 -7.24
C GLU A 45 -5.81 -10.26 -6.10
N GLY A 46 -6.94 -10.82 -5.65
CA GLY A 46 -6.96 -11.73 -4.51
C GLY A 46 -6.54 -11.02 -3.22
N ASP A 47 -5.39 -11.41 -2.67
CA ASP A 47 -4.77 -10.82 -1.47
C ASP A 47 -3.69 -9.77 -1.82
N GLU A 48 -3.49 -9.46 -3.10
CA GLU A 48 -2.55 -8.45 -3.54
C GLU A 48 -3.26 -7.12 -3.83
N VAL A 49 -2.74 -6.03 -3.26
CA VAL A 49 -3.13 -4.66 -3.58
C VAL A 49 -1.98 -3.98 -4.31
N GLN A 50 -2.26 -3.52 -5.51
CA GLN A 50 -1.35 -2.75 -6.34
C GLN A 50 -1.79 -1.29 -6.38
N VAL A 51 -0.88 -0.37 -6.16
CA VAL A 51 -1.10 1.07 -6.23
C VAL A 51 -0.22 1.64 -7.31
N ALA A 52 -0.81 2.27 -8.33
CA ALA A 52 -0.11 2.91 -9.42
C ALA A 52 -0.48 4.39 -9.55
N GLY A 53 0.42 5.20 -10.08
CA GLY A 53 0.20 6.63 -10.31
C GLY A 53 1.43 7.49 -10.06
N ASP A 54 1.20 8.78 -9.83
CA ASP A 54 2.27 9.73 -9.49
C ASP A 54 2.72 9.54 -8.04
N LEU A 55 3.65 8.60 -7.87
CA LEU A 55 4.29 8.28 -6.62
C LEU A 55 5.63 9.02 -6.43
N HIS A 56 5.94 10.02 -7.29
CA HIS A 56 7.16 10.83 -7.15
C HIS A 56 7.18 11.61 -5.84
N ASN A 57 6.02 11.86 -5.23
CA ASN A 57 5.94 12.46 -3.91
C ASN A 57 6.41 11.46 -2.84
N THR A 58 7.69 11.56 -2.47
CA THR A 58 8.32 10.70 -1.46
C THR A 58 7.60 10.74 -0.11
N LYS A 59 6.92 11.84 0.25
CA LYS A 59 6.11 11.92 1.48
C LYS A 59 4.83 11.09 1.36
N MET A 60 4.16 11.15 0.21
CA MET A 60 2.96 10.35 -0.06
C MET A 60 3.28 8.86 -0.05
N CYS A 61 4.33 8.46 -0.76
CA CYS A 61 4.81 7.08 -0.77
C CYS A 61 5.14 6.61 0.66
N LYS A 62 5.86 7.41 1.45
CA LYS A 62 6.11 7.10 2.87
C LYS A 62 4.83 6.96 3.71
N ASN A 63 3.80 7.77 3.46
CA ASN A 63 2.52 7.66 4.18
C ASN A 63 1.75 6.38 3.82
N ILE A 64 1.72 6.00 2.54
CA ILE A 64 1.14 4.73 2.09
C ILE A 64 1.89 3.56 2.73
N LEU A 65 3.22 3.61 2.73
CA LEU A 65 4.05 2.59 3.36
C LEU A 65 3.81 2.51 4.88
N LYS A 66 3.73 3.65 5.59
CA LYS A 66 3.41 3.68 7.03
C LYS A 66 2.03 3.10 7.34
N LEU A 67 1.03 3.42 6.52
CA LEU A 67 -0.32 2.88 6.65
C LEU A 67 -0.32 1.35 6.57
N LEU A 68 0.50 0.78 5.68
CA LEU A 68 0.56 -0.65 5.41
C LEU A 68 1.36 -1.43 6.46
N TRP A 69 2.42 -0.84 7.01
CA TRP A 69 3.26 -1.50 8.02
C TRP A 69 2.79 -1.34 9.47
N GLY A 70 1.84 -0.43 9.74
CA GLY A 70 1.21 -0.25 11.06
C GLY A 70 2.21 0.01 12.20
N GLU A 71 2.55 1.28 12.47
CA GLU A 71 3.41 1.78 13.57
C GLU A 71 4.78 1.12 13.85
N SER A 72 5.13 -0.04 13.28
CA SER A 72 6.46 -0.63 13.38
C SER A 72 7.40 -0.04 12.32
N TYR A 73 7.69 1.25 12.48
CA TYR A 73 8.94 1.83 12.01
C TYR A 73 9.71 2.30 13.25
N GLY A 74 10.09 1.31 14.07
CA GLY A 74 10.98 1.41 15.21
C GLY A 74 11.93 0.21 15.15
#